data_AF-A0A8T1ABR4-F1
#
_entry.id   AF-A0A8T1ABR4-F1
#
_cell.length_a   1.000
_cell.length_b   1.000
_cell.length_c   1.000
_cell.angle_alpha   90.00
_cell.angle_beta   90.00
_cell.angle_gamma   90.00
#
_symmetry.space_group_name_H-M   'P 1'
#
loop_
_entity.id
_entity.type
_entity.pdbx_description
1 polymer ?
#
loop_
_entity_poly.entity_id
_entity_poly.type
_entity_poly.pdbx_seq_one_letter_code
_entity_poly.pdbx_strand_id
1 'polypeptide(L)'
;MVVVLRRTADANRIGVESVSTPSSSLIDDVKAAYASDADAKQLLSYASAPSDEARRYRVHEGLLLYSAVDDDVIRIVMPNDYDLRMRIMYKYHDAPTAGHPGREKTYVLLTRDFYWNHQYKWCASTYVLARCVNV
;
A
#
# COMPACT_ATOMS: atom_id res chain seq x y z
N MET A 1 -10.98 0.28 4.32
CA MET A 1 -11.22 1.74 4.47
C MET A 1 -9.91 2.46 4.24
N VAL A 2 -9.55 2.77 3.00
CA VAL A 2 -8.28 3.42 2.66
C VAL A 2 -8.49 4.34 1.45
N VAL A 3 -7.60 5.33 1.33
CA VAL A 3 -7.56 6.35 0.29
C VAL A 3 -7.25 5.70 -1.04
N VAL A 4 -8.19 5.82 -1.95
CA VAL A 4 -7.94 5.57 -3.36
C VAL A 4 -7.43 6.89 -3.95
N LEU A 5 -6.12 6.98 -4.11
CA LEU A 5 -5.52 8.02 -4.93
C LEU A 5 -5.78 7.62 -6.39
N ARG A 6 -6.36 8.52 -7.20
CA ARG A 6 -6.58 8.27 -8.63
C ARG A 6 -5.80 9.25 -9.47
N ARG A 7 -5.33 8.77 -10.61
CA ARG A 7 -4.79 9.64 -11.65
C ARG A 7 -5.95 10.39 -12.30
N THR A 8 -5.86 11.73 -12.35
CA THR A 8 -6.88 12.51 -13.08
C THR A 8 -6.52 12.59 -14.56
N ALA A 9 -7.46 13.07 -15.39
CA ALA A 9 -7.26 13.22 -16.85
C ALA A 9 -5.99 14.03 -17.20
N ASP A 10 -5.57 14.93 -16.31
CA ASP A 10 -4.22 15.45 -16.27
C ASP A 10 -3.30 14.39 -15.66
N ALA A 11 -2.59 13.62 -16.51
CA ALA A 11 -1.77 12.46 -16.11
C ALA A 11 -0.67 12.75 -15.06
N ASN A 12 -0.48 14.00 -14.65
CA ASN A 12 0.45 14.40 -13.60
C ASN A 12 -0.24 14.88 -12.30
N ARG A 13 -1.57 15.00 -12.27
CA ARG A 13 -2.33 15.48 -11.11
C ARG A 13 -3.02 14.31 -10.42
N ILE A 14 -2.71 14.14 -9.15
CA ILE A 14 -3.31 13.13 -8.28
C ILE A 14 -4.60 13.72 -7.71
N GLY A 15 -5.73 13.07 -8.01
CA GLY A 15 -7.03 13.37 -7.43
C GLY A 15 -7.25 12.52 -6.19
N VAL A 16 -7.59 13.17 -5.07
CA VAL A 16 -8.01 12.47 -3.85
C VAL A 16 -9.52 12.36 -3.87
N GLU A 17 -10.07 11.19 -4.21
CA GLU A 17 -11.50 10.94 -4.04
C GLU A 17 -11.77 10.52 -2.59
N SER A 18 -12.58 11.31 -1.89
CA SER A 18 -12.77 11.21 -0.44
C SER A 18 -13.60 9.99 -0.05
N VAL A 19 -12.91 8.89 0.21
CA VAL A 19 -13.38 7.85 1.13
C VAL A 19 -12.31 7.70 2.20
N SER A 20 -12.55 8.31 3.37
CA SER A 20 -11.82 8.15 4.65
C SER A 20 -10.29 7.99 4.55
N THR A 21 -9.57 9.08 4.82
CA THR A 21 -8.11 9.09 4.99
C THR A 21 -7.64 8.00 5.96
N PRO A 22 -6.55 7.24 5.68
CA PRO A 22 -5.87 6.51 6.75
C PRO A 22 -5.55 7.49 7.88
N SER A 23 -5.54 7.00 9.12
CA SER A 23 -5.20 7.88 10.25
C SER A 23 -3.84 8.50 9.98
N SER A 24 -3.70 9.79 10.29
CA SER A 24 -2.43 10.51 10.15
C SER A 24 -1.26 9.72 10.76
N SER A 25 -1.49 9.08 11.91
CA SER A 25 -0.50 8.22 12.58
C SER A 25 0.04 7.07 11.73
N LEU A 26 -0.77 6.40 10.91
CA LEU A 26 -0.28 5.30 10.06
C LEU A 26 0.61 5.84 8.94
N ILE A 27 0.23 6.97 8.37
CA ILE A 27 0.98 7.63 7.29
C ILE A 27 2.33 8.12 7.82
N ASP A 28 2.34 8.72 9.00
CA ASP A 28 3.56 9.20 9.64
C ASP A 28 4.50 8.04 9.97
N ASP A 29 3.98 6.92 10.50
CA ASP A 29 4.77 5.72 10.76
C ASP A 29 5.36 5.14 9.47
N VAL A 30 4.58 5.09 8.38
CA VAL A 30 5.05 4.62 7.05
C VAL A 30 6.19 5.50 6.54
N LYS A 31 6.02 6.83 6.59
CA LYS A 31 7.05 7.78 6.17
C LYS A 31 8.33 7.63 7.00
N ALA A 32 8.19 7.47 8.32
CA ALA A 32 9.32 7.28 9.23
C ALA A 32 10.07 5.96 8.92
N ALA A 33 9.34 4.89 8.65
CA ALA A 33 9.92 3.58 8.37
C ALA A 33 10.73 3.52 7.05
N TYR A 34 10.44 4.39 6.07
CA TYR A 34 11.28 4.50 4.86
C TYR A 34 12.74 4.84 5.19
N ALA A 35 13.01 5.54 6.30
CA ALA A 35 14.38 5.88 6.70
C ALA A 35 15.22 4.65 7.11
N SER A 36 14.60 3.51 7.35
CA SER A 36 15.27 2.26 7.73
C SER A 36 15.18 1.16 6.67
N ASP A 37 14.32 1.33 5.68
CA ASP A 37 14.08 0.36 4.61
C ASP A 37 14.96 0.62 3.38
N ALA A 38 15.87 -0.31 3.09
CA ALA A 38 16.78 -0.22 1.96
C ALA A 38 16.06 -0.21 0.60
N ASP A 39 15.00 -1.01 0.45
CA ASP A 39 14.23 -1.09 -0.80
C ASP A 39 13.45 0.21 -1.00
N ALA A 40 12.82 0.73 0.07
CA ALA A 40 12.11 2.00 0.00
C ALA A 40 13.05 3.17 -0.35
N LYS A 41 14.26 3.20 0.24
CA LYS A 41 15.28 4.20 -0.11
C LYS A 41 15.69 4.13 -1.58
N GLN A 42 15.85 2.92 -2.10
CA GLN A 42 16.17 2.70 -3.50
C GLN A 42 15.02 3.18 -4.42
N LEU A 43 13.77 2.87 -4.07
CA LEU A 43 12.61 3.34 -4.83
C LEU A 43 12.44 4.87 -4.77
N LEU A 44 12.74 5.50 -3.63
CA LEU A 44 12.73 6.97 -3.49
C LEU A 44 13.78 7.64 -4.40
N SER A 45 14.96 7.03 -4.56
CA SER A 45 15.99 7.56 -5.47
C SER A 45 15.57 7.42 -6.93
N TYR A 46 14.99 6.28 -7.32
CA TYR A 46 14.49 6.06 -8.68
C TYR A 46 13.30 6.95 -9.05
N ALA A 47 12.37 7.17 -8.12
CA ALA A 47 11.22 8.05 -8.33
C ALA A 47 11.63 9.51 -8.59
N SER A 48 12.88 9.88 -8.25
CA SER A 48 13.47 11.20 -8.51
C SER A 48 14.23 11.27 -9.84
N ALA A 49 14.39 10.15 -10.55
CA ALA A 49 15.12 10.07 -11.82
C ALA A 49 14.17 10.11 -13.04
N PRO A 50 14.59 10.65 -14.20
CA PRO A 50 13.75 10.71 -15.41
C PRO A 50 13.76 9.38 -16.19
N SER A 51 13.40 8.25 -15.57
CA SER A 51 13.33 6.92 -16.22
C SER A 51 11.90 6.41 -16.41
N ASP A 52 11.70 5.39 -17.27
CA ASP A 52 10.38 4.74 -17.40
C ASP A 52 9.91 4.05 -16.11
N GLU A 53 10.81 3.65 -15.21
CA GLU A 53 10.43 3.17 -13.87
C GLU A 53 9.88 4.29 -12.99
N ALA A 54 10.32 5.53 -13.20
CA ALA A 54 9.75 6.72 -12.57
C ALA A 54 8.33 7.04 -13.06
N ARG A 55 7.82 6.33 -14.09
CA ARG A 55 6.40 6.40 -14.44
C ARG A 55 5.54 5.63 -13.43
N ARG A 56 6.05 4.52 -12.87
CA ARG A 56 5.33 3.65 -11.91
C ARG A 56 5.47 4.12 -10.48
N TYR A 57 6.63 4.63 -10.08
CA TYR A 57 6.88 5.13 -8.73
C TYR A 57 6.98 6.65 -8.70
N ARG A 58 6.28 7.28 -7.75
CA ARG A 58 6.29 8.75 -7.55
C ARG A 58 6.37 9.09 -6.08
N VAL A 59 6.93 10.25 -5.76
CA VAL A 59 6.93 10.78 -4.40
C VAL A 59 5.94 11.94 -4.31
N HIS A 60 5.07 11.91 -3.31
CA HIS A 60 4.15 13.00 -3.01
C HIS A 60 4.08 13.19 -1.49
N GLU A 61 4.43 14.39 -1.01
CA GLU A 61 4.42 14.72 0.43
C GLU A 61 5.20 13.72 1.31
N GLY A 62 6.30 13.16 0.77
CA GLY A 62 7.11 12.15 1.46
C GLY A 62 6.54 10.73 1.43
N LEU A 63 5.40 10.49 0.79
CA LEU A 63 4.90 9.15 0.49
C LEU A 63 5.42 8.64 -0.83
N LEU A 64 5.86 7.38 -0.84
CA LEU A 64 6.15 6.65 -2.05
C LEU A 64 4.85 6.04 -2.58
N LEU A 65 4.51 6.38 -3.82
CA LEU A 65 3.29 6.01 -4.49
C LEU A 65 3.59 5.11 -5.68
N TYR A 66 2.79 4.06 -5.85
CA TYR A 66 2.87 3.12 -6.95
C TYR A 66 1.61 3.17 -7.81
N SER A 67 1.79 3.29 -9.13
CA SER A 67 0.75 3.13 -10.14
C SER A 67 1.15 1.99 -11.05
N ALA A 68 0.25 1.00 -11.21
CA ALA A 68 0.40 0.05 -12.30
C ALA A 68 0.22 0.80 -13.64
N VAL A 69 0.80 0.28 -14.72
CA VAL A 69 0.63 0.89 -16.05
C VAL A 69 -0.79 0.70 -16.56
N ASP A 70 -1.44 -0.38 -16.11
CA ASP A 70 -2.70 -0.86 -16.65
C ASP A 70 -3.91 -0.49 -15.78
N ASP A 71 -3.70 0.26 -14.67
CA ASP A 71 -4.78 0.84 -13.89
C ASP A 71 -4.48 2.26 -13.40
N ASP A 72 -5.53 3.08 -13.28
CA ASP A 72 -5.44 4.44 -12.75
C ASP A 72 -5.42 4.49 -11.22
N VAL A 73 -5.05 3.38 -10.57
CA VAL A 73 -5.08 3.24 -9.11
C VAL A 73 -3.69 3.52 -8.57
N ILE A 74 -3.63 4.51 -7.68
CA ILE A 74 -2.41 4.86 -6.98
C ILE A 74 -2.46 4.24 -5.58
N ARG A 75 -1.39 3.54 -5.24
CA ARG A 75 -1.23 2.77 -4.01
C ARG A 75 -0.08 3.33 -3.19
N ILE A 76 -0.20 3.28 -1.88
CA ILE A 76 0.90 3.62 -0.98
C ILE A 76 1.86 2.44 -0.92
N VAL A 77 3.15 2.69 -1.15
CA VAL A 77 4.18 1.66 -1.01
C VAL A 77 4.46 1.43 0.47
N MET A 78 4.23 0.22 0.95
CA MET A 78 4.47 -0.16 2.33
C MET A 78 5.93 -0.59 2.52
N PRO A 79 6.62 -0.04 3.53
CA PRO A 79 7.97 -0.47 3.85
C PRO A 79 7.99 -1.95 4.26
N ASN A 80 9.17 -2.55 4.24
CA ASN A 80 9.46 -3.87 4.80
C ASN A 80 9.50 -3.84 6.33
N ASP A 81 8.46 -3.30 6.93
CA ASP A 81 8.21 -3.25 8.36
C ASP A 81 7.08 -4.24 8.69
N TYR A 82 7.39 -5.20 9.56
CA TYR A 82 6.47 -6.27 9.90
C TYR A 82 5.22 -5.74 10.62
N ASP A 83 5.41 -4.86 11.60
CA ASP A 83 4.32 -4.36 12.44
C ASP A 83 3.35 -3.49 11.63
N LEU A 84 3.86 -2.66 10.73
CA LEU A 84 3.03 -1.87 9.81
C LEU A 84 2.23 -2.74 8.86
N ARG A 85 2.86 -3.76 8.27
CA ARG A 85 2.16 -4.73 7.40
C ARG A 85 1.11 -5.53 8.18
N MET A 86 1.38 -5.89 9.43
CA MET A 86 0.42 -6.57 10.30
C MET A 86 -0.78 -5.67 10.66
N ARG A 87 -0.53 -4.39 10.98
CA ARG A 87 -1.60 -3.41 11.30
C ARG A 87 -2.56 -3.23 10.12
N ILE A 88 -2.06 -3.12 8.89
CA ILE A 88 -2.93 -3.02 7.72
C ILE A 88 -3.67 -4.33 7.47
N MET A 89 -3.02 -5.50 7.60
CA MET A 89 -3.72 -6.77 7.42
C MET A 89 -4.85 -6.96 8.43
N TYR A 90 -4.63 -6.58 9.69
CA TYR A 90 -5.67 -6.60 10.71
C TYR A 90 -6.90 -5.82 10.24
N LYS A 91 -6.68 -4.62 9.69
CA LYS A 91 -7.76 -3.78 9.19
C LYS A 91 -8.56 -4.40 8.04
N TYR A 92 -7.94 -5.21 7.18
CA TYR A 92 -8.60 -5.83 6.03
C TYR A 92 -9.13 -7.25 6.29
N HIS A 93 -8.70 -7.89 7.37
CA HIS A 93 -9.06 -9.27 7.66
C HIS A 93 -9.68 -9.45 9.04
N ASP A 94 -9.00 -9.02 10.10
CA ASP A 94 -9.37 -9.34 11.50
C ASP A 94 -10.30 -8.31 12.15
N ALA A 95 -10.35 -7.08 11.64
CA ALA A 95 -11.24 -6.06 12.17
C ALA A 95 -12.70 -6.52 12.04
N PRO A 96 -13.55 -6.32 13.07
CA PRO A 96 -14.97 -6.72 13.01
C PRO A 96 -15.70 -6.17 11.77
N THR A 97 -15.31 -4.98 11.31
CA THR A 97 -15.86 -4.32 10.14
C THR A 97 -15.41 -4.92 8.80
N ALA A 98 -14.36 -5.75 8.78
CA ALA A 98 -13.83 -6.36 7.57
C ALA A 98 -14.65 -7.59 7.14
N GLY A 99 -15.30 -8.26 8.09
CA GLY A 99 -16.10 -9.46 7.84
C GLY A 99 -15.27 -10.71 7.52
N HIS A 100 -14.02 -10.79 7.98
CA HIS A 100 -13.11 -11.92 7.84
C HIS A 100 -13.06 -12.54 6.42
N PRO A 101 -12.76 -11.72 5.39
CA PRO A 101 -12.75 -12.21 4.02
C PRO A 101 -11.67 -13.27 3.82
N GLY A 102 -11.97 -14.30 3.04
CA GLY A 102 -10.98 -15.29 2.64
C GLY A 102 -9.78 -14.67 1.90
N ARG A 103 -8.74 -15.48 1.69
CA ARG A 103 -7.43 -15.05 1.16
C ARG A 103 -7.50 -14.10 -0.04
N GLU A 104 -8.24 -14.49 -1.07
CA GLU A 104 -8.30 -13.78 -2.34
C GLU A 104 -8.98 -12.42 -2.19
N LYS A 105 -10.11 -12.39 -1.48
CA LYS A 105 -10.83 -11.14 -1.21
C LYS A 105 -10.02 -10.19 -0.34
N THR A 106 -9.30 -10.70 0.66
CA THR A 106 -8.35 -9.89 1.45
C THR A 106 -7.28 -9.27 0.57
N TYR A 107 -6.64 -10.07 -0.29
CA TYR A 107 -5.61 -9.58 -1.21
C TYR A 107 -6.14 -8.50 -2.17
N VAL A 108 -7.32 -8.71 -2.75
CA VAL A 108 -7.95 -7.73 -3.64
C VAL A 108 -8.26 -6.42 -2.89
N LEU A 109 -8.77 -6.48 -1.67
CA LEU A 109 -9.08 -5.28 -0.90
C LEU A 109 -7.81 -4.51 -0.51
N LEU A 110 -6.77 -5.23 -0.09
CA LEU A 110 -5.49 -4.66 0.31
C LEU A 110 -4.74 -4.00 -0.85
N THR A 111 -4.71 -4.66 -2.00
CA THR A 111 -3.97 -4.21 -3.19
C THR A 111 -4.64 -3.05 -3.90
N ARG A 112 -5.84 -2.60 -3.51
CA ARG A 112 -6.42 -1.34 -4.01
C ARG A 112 -5.69 -0.12 -3.47
N ASP A 113 -5.01 -0.30 -2.35
CA ASP A 113 -4.69 0.77 -1.43
C ASP A 113 -3.20 0.78 -1.06
N PHE A 114 -2.62 -0.42 -0.92
CA PHE A 114 -1.24 -0.62 -0.53
C PHE A 114 -0.51 -1.53 -1.52
N TYR A 115 0.78 -1.27 -1.71
CA TYR A 115 1.66 -2.07 -2.55
C TYR A 115 2.96 -2.41 -1.83
N TRP A 116 3.48 -3.63 -2.04
CA TRP A 116 4.87 -3.97 -1.77
C TRP A 116 5.29 -5.20 -2.60
N ASN A 117 6.59 -5.41 -2.75
CA ASN A 117 7.11 -6.58 -3.47
C ASN A 117 6.67 -7.88 -2.80
N HIS A 118 6.23 -8.85 -3.62
CA HIS A 118 5.75 -10.16 -3.17
C HIS A 118 4.53 -10.11 -2.22
N GLN A 119 3.71 -9.06 -2.30
CA GLN A 119 2.53 -8.86 -1.45
C GLN A 119 1.60 -10.08 -1.39
N TYR A 120 1.31 -10.74 -2.52
CA TYR A 120 0.48 -11.94 -2.53
C TYR A 120 1.07 -13.07 -1.68
N LYS A 121 2.36 -13.36 -1.88
CA LYS A 121 3.08 -14.39 -1.12
C LYS A 121 3.07 -14.05 0.37
N TRP A 122 3.30 -12.79 0.73
CA TRP A 122 3.28 -12.35 2.12
C TRP A 122 1.87 -12.49 2.75
N CYS A 123 0.82 -12.03 2.07
CA CYS A 123 -0.56 -12.16 2.54
C CYS A 123 -0.97 -13.62 2.73
N ALA A 124 -0.66 -14.45 1.72
CA ALA A 124 -1.01 -15.87 1.72
C ALA A 124 -0.23 -16.65 2.78
N SER A 125 1.09 -16.49 2.84
CA SER A 125 1.97 -17.34 3.65
C SER A 125 2.12 -16.88 5.10
N THR A 126 2.06 -15.57 5.36
CA THR A 126 2.38 -15.03 6.68
C THR A 126 1.13 -14.78 7.53
N TYR A 127 0.03 -14.37 6.90
CA TYR A 127 -1.13 -13.86 7.65
C TYR A 127 -2.32 -14.80 7.62
N VAL A 128 -2.87 -15.05 6.42
CA VAL A 128 -4.15 -15.74 6.25
C VAL A 128 -4.02 -17.22 6.65
N LEU A 129 -2.94 -17.90 6.27
CA LEU A 129 -2.70 -19.28 6.71
C LEU A 129 -2.47 -19.43 8.22
N ALA A 130 -1.96 -18.39 8.90
CA ALA A 130 -1.65 -18.44 10.33
C ALA A 130 -2.83 -18.04 11.23
N ARG A 131 -3.74 -17.17 10.76
CA ARG A 131 -4.86 -16.65 11.57
C ARG A 131 -6.24 -17.17 11.18
N CYS A 132 -6.45 -17.69 9.97
CA CYS A 132 -7.74 -18.30 9.60
C CYS A 132 -8.04 -19.63 10.31
N VAL A 133 -7.06 -20.24 10.99
CA VAL A 133 -7.26 -21.49 11.73
C VAL A 133 -7.94 -21.33 13.09
N ASN A 134 -8.21 -20.08 13.52
CA ASN A 134 -8.78 -19.76 14.83
C ASN A 134 -10.12 -18.99 14.79
N VAL A 135 -10.85 -19.05 13.67
CA VAL A 135 -12.23 -18.54 13.55
C VAL A 135 -13.20 -19.68 13.29
#